data_AF-A0A7V4YW68-F1
#
_entry.id   AF-A0A7V4YW68-F1
#
_cell.length_a   1.000
_cell.length_b   1.000
_cell.length_c   1.000
_cell.angle_alpha   90.00
_cell.angle_beta   90.00
_cell.angle_gamma   90.00
#
_symmetry.space_group_name_H-M   'P 1'
#
loop_
_entity.id
_entity.type
_entity.pdbx_description
1 polymer ?
#
loop_
_entity_poly.entity_id
_entity_poly.type
_entity_poly.pdbx_seq_one_letter_code
_entity_poly.pdbx_strand_id
1 'polypeptide(L)'
;MRNVKVSRAFNRMNPSDLLAFTYAVKTNLANHARYTSLQPLNTELGNACDAFTAAEAAAKEGGTAERILRDAKMVDIRAMLEKIALQLDLMAHPEQDETVIVEAGFRVQGVPGARNRTPLGRAEILTIKRGKKSGSIQGKCRPMPGVVKFSLEWSDDNGAHWHNGTYSQGSTFLLEGLNSEKRYWLRACPLGTHRRTGDWSEPVTLFVL
;
A
#
# COMPACT_ATOMS: atom_id res chain seq x y z
N MET A 1 -14.32 12.02 3.94
CA MET A 1 -15.36 10.97 4.03
C MET A 1 -14.67 9.62 4.17
N ARG A 2 -15.06 8.82 5.18
CA ARG A 2 -14.54 7.48 5.41
C ARG A 2 -15.25 6.53 4.45
N ASN A 3 -14.51 5.87 3.57
CA ASN A 3 -15.06 4.88 2.66
C ASN A 3 -15.18 3.56 3.43
N VAL A 4 -16.41 3.19 3.76
CA VAL A 4 -16.73 1.95 4.46
C VAL A 4 -16.55 0.80 3.47
N LYS A 5 -15.65 -0.12 3.80
CA LYS A 5 -15.38 -1.32 3.02
C LYS A 5 -15.40 -2.53 3.93
N VAL A 6 -15.75 -3.67 3.38
CA VAL A 6 -15.69 -4.94 4.09
C VAL A 6 -14.21 -5.38 4.19
N SER A 7 -13.83 -6.00 5.30
CA SER A 7 -12.50 -6.57 5.51
C SER A 7 -12.37 -7.94 4.82
N ARG A 8 -11.26 -8.16 4.11
CA ARG A 8 -10.93 -9.42 3.44
C ARG A 8 -10.00 -10.30 4.29
N ALA A 9 -10.06 -10.16 5.62
CA ALA A 9 -9.20 -10.89 6.56
C ALA A 9 -9.39 -12.42 6.48
N PHE A 10 -10.56 -12.89 6.02
CA PHE A 10 -10.84 -14.31 5.81
C PHE A 10 -9.89 -15.01 4.82
N ASN A 11 -9.27 -14.27 3.90
CA ASN A 11 -8.26 -14.81 2.99
C ASN A 11 -7.00 -15.34 3.69
N ARG A 12 -6.78 -14.95 4.96
CA ARG A 12 -5.64 -15.37 5.78
C ARG A 12 -6.02 -16.33 6.90
N MET A 13 -7.30 -16.70 7.02
CA MET A 13 -7.75 -17.64 8.03
C MET A 13 -7.25 -19.06 7.72
N ASN A 14 -6.97 -19.81 8.78
CA ASN A 14 -6.71 -21.24 8.70
C ASN A 14 -8.01 -22.00 8.34
N PRO A 15 -7.96 -23.30 8.01
CA PRO A 15 -9.15 -24.08 7.61
C PRO A 15 -10.30 -24.04 8.63
N SER A 16 -10.01 -24.25 9.91
CA SER A 16 -11.03 -24.32 10.97
C SER A 16 -11.68 -22.98 11.25
N ASP A 17 -10.91 -21.90 11.29
CA ASP A 17 -11.40 -20.54 11.50
C ASP A 17 -12.21 -20.08 10.28
N LEU A 18 -11.79 -20.47 9.07
CA LEU A 18 -12.52 -20.19 7.85
C LEU A 18 -13.89 -20.86 7.86
N LEU A 19 -13.99 -22.13 8.28
CA LEU A 19 -15.27 -22.83 8.43
C LEU A 19 -16.18 -22.14 9.45
N ALA A 20 -15.68 -21.88 10.65
CA ALA A 20 -16.45 -21.21 11.70
C ALA A 20 -16.95 -19.83 11.24
N PHE A 21 -16.09 -19.08 10.56
CA PHE A 21 -16.45 -17.79 9.97
C PHE A 21 -17.52 -17.94 8.88
N THR A 22 -17.37 -18.88 7.95
CA THR A 22 -18.34 -19.14 6.89
C THR A 22 -19.71 -19.55 7.44
N TYR A 23 -19.77 -20.39 8.48
CA TYR A 23 -21.01 -20.75 9.14
C TYR A 23 -21.70 -19.53 9.78
N ALA A 24 -20.94 -18.70 10.50
CA ALA A 24 -21.48 -17.48 11.09
C ALA A 24 -22.07 -16.54 10.03
N VAL A 25 -21.36 -16.32 8.92
CA VAL A 25 -21.85 -15.52 7.79
C VAL A 25 -23.12 -16.13 7.20
N LYS A 26 -23.15 -17.44 6.96
CA LYS A 26 -24.34 -18.14 6.41
C LYS A 26 -25.57 -17.96 7.30
N THR A 27 -25.40 -18.14 8.61
CA THR A 27 -26.48 -17.96 9.60
C THR A 27 -26.97 -16.52 9.63
N ASN A 28 -26.05 -15.55 9.63
CA ASN A 28 -26.41 -14.14 9.67
C ASN A 28 -27.14 -13.69 8.38
N LEU A 29 -26.67 -14.12 7.21
CA LEU A 29 -27.35 -13.83 5.95
C LEU A 29 -28.76 -14.43 5.88
N ALA A 30 -28.98 -15.60 6.50
CA ALA A 30 -30.31 -16.23 6.54
C ALA A 30 -31.28 -15.53 7.51
N ASN A 31 -30.77 -15.01 8.63
CA ASN A 31 -31.61 -14.47 9.71
C ASN A 31 -32.09 -13.02 9.50
N HIS A 32 -31.49 -12.28 8.57
CA HIS A 32 -31.81 -10.87 8.34
C HIS A 32 -32.51 -10.65 6.99
N ALA A 33 -33.74 -10.12 7.02
CA ALA A 33 -34.53 -9.82 5.82
C ALA A 33 -33.85 -8.85 4.84
N ARG A 34 -32.92 -8.02 5.34
CA ARG A 34 -32.10 -7.09 4.56
C ARG A 34 -31.27 -7.80 3.48
N TYR A 35 -30.93 -9.07 3.66
CA TYR A 35 -30.10 -9.85 2.73
C TYR A 35 -30.89 -10.79 1.82
N THR A 36 -32.18 -10.50 1.59
CA THR A 36 -33.03 -11.32 0.70
C THR A 36 -32.41 -11.45 -0.71
N SER A 37 -31.78 -10.39 -1.23
CA SER A 37 -31.07 -10.42 -2.52
C SER A 37 -29.83 -11.33 -2.54
N LEU A 38 -29.27 -11.66 -1.37
CA LEU A 38 -28.08 -12.50 -1.24
C LEU A 38 -28.41 -13.97 -0.97
N GLN A 39 -29.68 -14.37 -0.86
CA GLN A 39 -30.07 -15.76 -0.58
C GLN A 39 -29.59 -16.77 -1.62
N PRO A 40 -29.56 -16.47 -2.94
CA PRO A 40 -28.95 -17.37 -3.91
C PRO A 40 -27.46 -17.63 -3.60
N LEU A 41 -26.70 -16.58 -3.30
CA LEU A 41 -25.29 -16.70 -2.91
C LEU A 41 -25.12 -17.43 -1.57
N ASN A 42 -26.04 -17.24 -0.63
CA ASN A 42 -26.04 -17.95 0.65
C ASN A 42 -26.27 -19.46 0.47
N THR A 43 -27.12 -19.83 -0.48
CA THR A 43 -27.35 -21.24 -0.85
C THR A 43 -26.10 -21.86 -1.45
N GLU A 44 -25.46 -21.17 -2.39
CA GLU A 44 -24.19 -21.62 -2.99
C GLU A 44 -23.07 -21.72 -1.94
N LEU A 45 -22.98 -20.76 -1.01
CA LEU A 45 -22.05 -20.79 0.12
C LEU A 45 -22.31 -22.01 1.02
N GLY A 46 -23.57 -22.36 1.25
CA GLY A 46 -23.98 -23.56 1.97
C GLY A 46 -23.41 -24.84 1.33
N ASN A 47 -23.62 -25.01 0.03
CA ASN A 47 -23.10 -26.17 -0.71
C ASN A 47 -21.57 -26.24 -0.68
N ALA A 48 -20.89 -25.09 -0.79
CA ALA A 48 -19.43 -25.02 -0.69
C ALA A 48 -18.92 -25.36 0.72
N CYS A 49 -19.64 -24.96 1.75
CA CYS A 49 -19.33 -25.24 3.15
C CYS A 49 -19.46 -26.74 3.47
N ASP A 50 -20.53 -27.38 2.98
CA ASP A 50 -20.74 -28.83 3.15
C ASP A 50 -19.65 -29.63 2.43
N ALA A 51 -19.30 -29.24 1.20
CA ALA A 51 -18.21 -29.85 0.44
C ALA A 51 -16.84 -29.67 1.12
N PHE A 52 -16.58 -28.50 1.72
CA PHE A 52 -15.34 -28.25 2.43
C PHE A 52 -15.25 -29.03 3.74
N THR A 53 -16.34 -29.14 4.48
CA THR A 53 -16.39 -29.92 5.73
C THR A 53 -16.12 -31.39 5.46
N ALA A 54 -16.68 -31.95 4.38
CA ALA A 54 -16.38 -33.31 3.94
C ALA A 54 -14.90 -33.49 3.55
N ALA A 55 -14.33 -32.52 2.81
CA ALA A 55 -12.91 -32.56 2.42
C ALA A 55 -11.96 -32.40 3.63
N GLU A 56 -12.34 -31.61 4.64
CA GLU A 56 -11.56 -31.47 5.87
C GLU A 56 -11.56 -32.76 6.68
N ALA A 57 -12.71 -33.45 6.79
CA ALA A 57 -12.80 -34.76 7.44
C ALA A 57 -11.91 -35.79 6.74
N ALA A 58 -12.00 -35.89 5.41
CA ALA A 58 -11.15 -36.80 4.62
C ALA A 58 -9.66 -36.48 4.75
N ALA A 59 -9.28 -35.20 4.84
CA ALA A 59 -7.88 -34.79 4.99
C ALA A 59 -7.28 -35.11 6.38
N LYS A 60 -8.10 -35.37 7.40
CA LYS A 60 -7.63 -35.83 8.73
C LYS A 60 -7.22 -37.29 8.72
N GLU A 61 -7.91 -38.11 7.92
CA GLU A 61 -7.68 -39.56 7.81
C GLU A 61 -6.73 -39.92 6.64
N GLY A 62 -6.68 -39.07 5.61
CA GLY A 62 -6.02 -39.31 4.34
C GLY A 62 -4.59 -38.76 4.19
N GLY A 63 -4.06 -38.92 2.98
CA GLY A 63 -2.71 -38.53 2.57
C GLY A 63 -2.66 -37.19 1.84
N THR A 64 -1.67 -37.05 0.96
CA THR A 64 -1.40 -35.79 0.24
C THR A 64 -2.55 -35.39 -0.70
N ALA A 65 -3.24 -36.35 -1.31
CA ALA A 65 -4.32 -36.08 -2.26
C ALA A 65 -5.53 -35.40 -1.60
N GLU A 66 -5.92 -35.87 -0.41
CA GLU A 66 -7.04 -35.34 0.37
C GLU A 66 -6.73 -33.93 0.89
N ARG A 67 -5.46 -33.67 1.25
CA ARG A 67 -5.00 -32.32 1.63
C ARG A 67 -5.06 -31.35 0.45
N ILE A 68 -4.65 -31.78 -0.75
CA ILE A 68 -4.76 -30.97 -1.97
C ILE A 68 -6.24 -30.65 -2.27
N LEU A 69 -7.13 -31.64 -2.14
CA LEU A 69 -8.57 -31.44 -2.34
C LEU A 69 -9.16 -30.44 -1.34
N ARG A 70 -8.81 -30.56 -0.05
CA ARG A 70 -9.20 -29.59 0.99
C ARG A 70 -8.73 -28.18 0.63
N ASP A 71 -7.48 -28.02 0.21
CA ASP A 71 -6.91 -26.70 -0.12
C ASP A 71 -7.59 -26.10 -1.36
N ALA A 72 -7.97 -26.92 -2.35
CA ALA A 72 -8.80 -26.48 -3.48
C ALA A 72 -10.18 -25.99 -3.00
N LYS A 73 -10.81 -26.69 -2.05
CA LYS A 73 -12.10 -26.26 -1.47
C LYS A 73 -12.00 -25.00 -0.61
N MET A 74 -10.85 -24.72 0.01
CA MET A 74 -10.61 -23.43 0.64
C MET A 74 -10.62 -22.27 -0.36
N VAL A 75 -10.07 -22.48 -1.56
CA VAL A 75 -10.08 -21.48 -2.63
C VAL A 75 -11.52 -21.20 -3.06
N ASP A 76 -12.34 -22.25 -3.22
CA ASP A 76 -13.76 -22.13 -3.58
C ASP A 76 -14.53 -21.29 -2.54
N ILE A 77 -14.38 -21.58 -1.24
CA ILE A 77 -15.04 -20.80 -0.17
C ILE A 77 -14.57 -19.35 -0.15
N ARG A 78 -13.26 -19.10 -0.30
CA ARG A 78 -12.74 -17.73 -0.32
C ARG A 78 -13.30 -16.94 -1.49
N ALA A 79 -13.43 -17.56 -2.67
CA ALA A 79 -14.05 -16.94 -3.83
C ALA A 79 -15.53 -16.60 -3.57
N MET A 80 -16.27 -17.47 -2.89
CA MET A 80 -17.67 -17.23 -2.52
C MET A 80 -17.82 -16.12 -1.48
N LEU A 81 -16.98 -16.10 -0.45
CA LEU A 81 -16.94 -15.02 0.53
C LEU A 81 -16.56 -13.68 -0.10
N GLU A 82 -15.67 -13.67 -1.10
CA GLU A 82 -15.33 -12.46 -1.84
C GLU A 82 -16.53 -11.93 -2.65
N LYS A 83 -17.28 -12.80 -3.34
CA LYS A 83 -18.50 -12.40 -4.04
C LYS A 83 -19.52 -11.76 -3.09
N ILE A 84 -19.75 -12.37 -1.93
CA ILE A 84 -20.65 -11.82 -0.90
C ILE A 84 -20.11 -10.48 -0.40
N ALA A 85 -18.81 -10.38 -0.13
CA ALA A 85 -18.20 -9.17 0.38
C ALA A 85 -18.26 -8.00 -0.62
N LEU A 86 -18.21 -8.28 -1.93
CA LEU A 86 -18.44 -7.28 -2.98
C LEU A 86 -19.88 -6.79 -3.00
N GLN A 87 -20.86 -7.68 -2.83
CA GLN A 87 -22.26 -7.29 -2.74
C GLN A 87 -22.53 -6.46 -1.48
N LEU A 88 -21.92 -6.81 -0.34
CA LEU A 88 -22.02 -6.02 0.89
C LEU A 88 -21.38 -4.63 0.73
N ASP A 89 -20.24 -4.51 0.04
CA ASP A 89 -19.66 -3.20 -0.30
C ASP A 89 -20.64 -2.35 -1.13
N LEU A 90 -21.31 -2.96 -2.12
CA LEU A 90 -22.31 -2.28 -2.95
C LEU A 90 -23.54 -1.84 -2.15
N MET A 91 -24.01 -2.67 -1.21
CA MET A 91 -25.14 -2.34 -0.34
C MET A 91 -24.78 -1.25 0.69
N ALA A 92 -23.54 -1.22 1.19
CA ALA A 92 -23.09 -0.24 2.17
C ALA A 92 -22.71 1.12 1.54
N HIS A 93 -22.37 1.17 0.25
CA HIS A 93 -21.86 2.38 -0.40
C HIS A 93 -22.82 3.59 -0.41
N PRO A 94 -24.14 3.46 -0.66
CA PRO A 94 -25.06 4.60 -0.75
C PRO A 94 -25.14 5.42 0.55
N GLU A 95 -25.18 4.76 1.71
CA GLU A 95 -25.38 5.41 3.01
C GLU A 95 -24.15 5.33 3.93
N GLN A 96 -23.07 4.68 3.49
CA GLN A 96 -21.89 4.36 4.32
C GLN A 96 -22.28 3.60 5.60
N ASP A 97 -23.29 2.72 5.48
CA ASP A 97 -23.87 2.01 6.61
C ASP A 97 -22.97 0.83 7.02
N GLU A 98 -22.18 1.03 8.08
CA GLU A 98 -21.34 -0.01 8.67
C GLU A 98 -22.18 -1.18 9.22
N THR A 99 -23.46 -0.97 9.56
CA THR A 99 -24.32 -2.02 10.10
C THR A 99 -24.56 -3.14 9.10
N VAL A 100 -24.69 -2.81 7.80
CA VAL A 100 -24.86 -3.79 6.71
C VAL A 100 -23.71 -4.81 6.68
N ILE A 101 -22.50 -4.39 7.05
CA ILE A 101 -21.32 -5.25 7.05
C ILE A 101 -21.25 -6.08 8.33
N VAL A 102 -21.49 -5.45 9.47
CA VAL A 102 -21.38 -6.07 10.79
C VAL A 102 -22.49 -7.10 11.02
N GLU A 103 -23.72 -6.77 10.64
CA GLU A 103 -24.87 -7.68 10.73
C GLU A 103 -24.67 -8.94 9.87
N ALA A 104 -24.03 -8.82 8.69
CA ALA A 104 -23.68 -9.96 7.85
C ALA A 104 -22.58 -10.86 8.46
N GLY A 105 -21.98 -10.47 9.59
CA GLY A 105 -20.88 -11.19 10.24
C GLY A 105 -19.49 -10.81 9.74
N PHE A 106 -19.37 -9.82 8.84
CA PHE A 106 -18.07 -9.33 8.39
C PHE A 106 -17.55 -8.21 9.30
N ARG A 107 -16.25 -7.94 9.21
CA ARG A 107 -15.63 -6.78 9.85
C ARG A 107 -15.48 -5.65 8.86
N VAL A 108 -15.63 -4.41 9.31
CA VAL A 108 -15.28 -3.23 8.51
C VAL A 108 -13.75 -3.19 8.33
N GLN A 109 -13.29 -2.90 7.11
CA GLN A 109 -11.90 -2.65 6.80
C GLN A 109 -11.48 -1.39 7.53
N GLY A 110 -10.53 -1.54 8.46
CA GLY A 110 -9.93 -0.39 9.13
C GLY A 110 -9.35 0.57 8.09
N VAL A 111 -9.76 1.83 8.15
CA VAL A 111 -9.08 2.89 7.42
C VAL A 111 -7.63 2.89 7.91
N PRO A 112 -6.61 2.82 7.02
CA PRO A 112 -5.25 3.01 7.46
C PRO A 112 -5.18 4.32 8.25
N GLY A 113 -4.75 4.25 9.52
CA GLY A 113 -4.63 5.43 10.38
C GLY A 113 -3.85 6.52 9.67
N ALA A 114 -4.07 7.78 10.06
CA ALA A 114 -3.46 8.95 9.44
C ALA A 114 -1.96 8.73 9.23
N ARG A 115 -1.56 8.40 8.00
CA ARG A 115 -0.17 8.12 7.64
C ARG A 115 0.64 9.37 7.99
N ASN A 116 1.67 9.22 8.82
CA ASN A 116 2.45 10.30 9.41
C ASN A 116 2.65 11.48 8.42
N ARG A 117 1.87 12.55 8.60
CA ARG A 117 1.85 13.74 7.75
C ARG A 117 2.83 14.81 8.22
N THR A 118 3.64 14.51 9.24
CA THR A 118 4.64 15.45 9.75
C THR A 118 5.50 15.91 8.58
N PRO A 119 5.67 17.23 8.35
CA PRO A 119 6.56 17.73 7.31
C PRO A 119 7.95 17.10 7.44
N LEU A 120 8.61 16.87 6.30
CA LEU A 120 9.98 16.39 6.33
C LEU A 120 10.86 17.55 6.81
N GLY A 121 11.85 17.26 7.66
CA GLY A 121 12.84 18.25 8.03
C GLY A 121 13.62 18.76 6.81
N ARG A 122 14.35 19.85 7.00
CA ARG A 122 15.22 20.44 5.98
C ARG A 122 16.31 19.46 5.53
N ALA A 123 16.58 19.39 4.22
CA ALA A 123 17.69 18.60 3.71
C ALA A 123 19.05 19.23 4.03
N GLU A 124 20.08 18.40 4.12
CA GLU A 124 21.46 18.80 4.35
C GLU A 124 22.35 18.11 3.31
N ILE A 125 23.15 18.88 2.56
CA ILE A 125 24.13 18.32 1.61
C ILE A 125 25.44 18.11 2.35
N LEU A 126 25.82 16.85 2.57
CA LEU A 126 27.00 16.47 3.37
C LEU A 126 28.31 16.62 2.59
N THR A 127 28.31 16.22 1.33
CA THR A 127 29.52 16.22 0.50
C THR A 127 29.17 16.58 -0.92
N ILE A 128 29.97 17.46 -1.52
CA ILE A 128 29.94 17.77 -2.95
C ILE A 128 31.35 17.66 -3.49
N LYS A 129 31.51 17.00 -4.63
CA LYS A 129 32.78 16.84 -5.33
C LYS A 129 32.56 16.87 -6.83
N ARG A 130 33.63 17.08 -7.57
CA ARG A 130 33.61 16.95 -9.03
C ARG A 130 33.30 15.50 -9.40
N GLY A 131 32.44 15.32 -10.40
CA GLY A 131 32.15 14.00 -10.93
C GLY A 131 33.31 13.51 -11.81
N LYS A 132 33.21 12.27 -12.28
CA LYS A 132 34.29 11.62 -13.07
C LYS A 132 34.42 12.19 -14.49
N LYS A 133 33.37 12.84 -15.00
CA LYS A 133 33.35 13.49 -16.33
C LYS A 133 33.46 15.00 -16.15
N SER A 134 34.08 15.70 -17.12
CA SER A 134 33.99 17.16 -17.15
C SER A 134 32.53 17.60 -17.27
N GLY A 135 32.17 18.72 -16.65
CA GLY A 135 30.77 19.16 -16.59
C GLY A 135 29.87 18.32 -15.67
N SER A 136 30.43 17.61 -14.68
CA SER A 136 29.63 16.83 -13.73
C SER A 136 29.97 17.11 -12.26
N ILE A 137 28.94 17.03 -11.41
CA ILE A 137 29.02 17.22 -9.96
C ILE A 137 28.40 16.00 -9.29
N GLN A 138 29.13 15.37 -8.37
CA GLN A 138 28.62 14.29 -7.54
C GLN A 138 28.49 14.75 -6.10
N GLY A 139 27.40 14.38 -5.44
CA GLY A 139 27.23 14.69 -4.03
C GLY A 139 26.40 13.69 -3.27
N LYS A 140 26.27 13.95 -1.97
CA LYS A 140 25.52 13.14 -1.03
C LYS A 140 24.77 14.03 -0.04
N CYS A 141 23.47 13.79 0.09
CA CYS A 141 22.62 14.38 1.12
C CYS A 141 22.62 13.51 2.38
N ARG A 142 22.31 14.11 3.54
CA ARG A 142 22.12 13.38 4.79
C ARG A 142 20.87 12.49 4.69
N PRO A 143 20.96 11.18 4.95
CA PRO A 143 19.78 10.32 5.03
C PRO A 143 18.85 10.77 6.15
N MET A 144 17.54 10.80 5.89
CA MET A 144 16.52 11.25 6.84
C MET A 144 15.36 10.26 6.90
N PRO A 145 14.78 9.97 8.08
CA PRO A 145 13.63 9.08 8.19
C PRO A 145 12.45 9.55 7.33
N GLY A 146 11.89 8.64 6.53
CA GLY A 146 10.73 8.93 5.68
C GLY A 146 11.04 9.65 4.36
N VAL A 147 12.31 9.96 4.08
CA VAL A 147 12.78 10.46 2.78
C VAL A 147 13.13 9.30 1.87
N VAL A 148 12.62 9.35 0.64
CA VAL A 148 12.85 8.34 -0.40
C VAL A 148 13.96 8.80 -1.35
N LYS A 149 13.97 10.09 -1.69
CA LYS A 149 14.94 10.72 -2.60
C LYS A 149 14.99 12.22 -2.35
N PHE A 150 15.90 12.90 -3.01
CA PHE A 150 16.05 14.35 -2.97
C PHE A 150 15.84 14.93 -4.36
N SER A 151 15.12 16.04 -4.45
CA SER A 151 15.12 16.91 -5.63
C SER A 151 16.32 17.82 -5.55
N LEU A 152 16.98 18.08 -6.66
CA LEU A 152 18.12 18.99 -6.71
C LEU A 152 17.81 20.14 -7.64
N GLU A 153 18.30 21.30 -7.26
CA GLU A 153 18.34 22.47 -8.13
C GLU A 153 19.75 23.04 -8.11
N TRP A 154 20.12 23.65 -9.23
CA TRP A 154 21.39 24.32 -9.37
C TRP A 154 21.22 25.71 -9.98
N SER A 155 22.18 26.58 -9.75
CA SER A 155 22.24 27.94 -10.28
C SER A 155 23.68 28.24 -10.70
N ASP A 156 23.87 28.97 -11.79
CA ASP A 156 25.17 29.51 -12.23
C ASP A 156 25.28 31.04 -12.05
N ASP A 157 24.30 31.65 -11.39
CA ASP A 157 24.14 33.09 -11.21
C ASP A 157 23.94 33.48 -9.74
N ASN A 158 24.62 32.78 -8.83
CA ASN A 158 24.58 33.05 -7.39
C ASN A 158 23.19 32.91 -6.74
N GLY A 159 22.38 31.99 -7.27
CA GLY A 159 21.07 31.65 -6.72
C GLY A 159 19.93 32.59 -7.15
N ALA A 160 20.16 33.45 -8.15
CA ALA A 160 19.10 34.32 -8.69
C ALA A 160 18.12 33.51 -9.56
N HIS A 161 18.61 32.57 -10.38
CA HIS A 161 17.80 31.63 -11.13
C HIS A 161 18.17 30.19 -10.81
N TRP A 162 17.17 29.40 -10.44
CA TRP A 162 17.33 27.98 -10.11
C TRP A 162 16.83 27.11 -11.25
N HIS A 163 17.72 26.28 -11.77
CA HIS A 163 17.44 25.27 -12.75
C HIS A 163 17.12 23.95 -12.05
N ASN A 164 16.01 23.33 -12.45
CA ASN A 164 15.67 21.98 -12.01
C ASN A 164 16.77 21.01 -12.44
N GLY A 165 17.42 20.40 -11.46
CA GLY A 165 18.40 19.35 -11.65
C GLY A 165 17.75 17.97 -11.71
N THR A 166 18.55 16.96 -11.38
CA THR A 166 18.08 15.57 -11.30
C THR A 166 17.55 15.22 -9.91
N TYR A 167 16.97 14.03 -9.81
CA TYR A 167 16.67 13.41 -8.53
C TYR A 167 17.83 12.55 -8.06
N SER A 168 18.06 12.52 -6.74
CA SER A 168 19.03 11.60 -6.15
C SER A 168 18.58 10.14 -6.25
N GLN A 169 19.56 9.24 -6.29
CA GLN A 169 19.38 7.80 -6.04
C GLN A 169 19.63 7.56 -4.55
N GLY A 170 18.55 7.44 -3.77
CA GLY A 170 18.62 7.43 -2.31
C GLY A 170 19.22 8.74 -1.79
N SER A 171 20.36 8.65 -1.09
CA SER A 171 21.07 9.83 -0.56
C SER A 171 22.13 10.42 -1.49
N THR A 172 22.45 9.75 -2.61
CA THR A 172 23.53 10.16 -3.51
C THR A 172 23.00 10.71 -4.82
N PHE A 173 23.72 11.66 -5.41
CA PHE A 173 23.31 12.27 -6.67
C PHE A 173 24.48 12.56 -7.59
N LEU A 174 24.16 12.69 -8.88
CA LEU A 174 25.07 13.06 -9.95
C LEU A 174 24.33 14.04 -10.87
N LEU A 175 24.83 15.27 -10.96
CA LEU A 175 24.43 16.25 -11.97
C LEU A 175 25.43 16.19 -13.12
N GLU A 176 24.94 16.10 -14.34
CA GLU A 176 25.73 16.04 -15.57
C GLU A 176 25.26 17.13 -16.54
N GLY A 177 26.06 17.42 -17.57
CA GLY A 177 25.71 18.39 -18.59
C GLY A 177 25.89 19.86 -18.15
N LEU A 178 26.71 20.10 -17.12
CA LEU A 178 27.08 21.44 -16.70
C LEU A 178 28.23 21.97 -17.56
N ASN A 179 28.29 23.29 -17.73
CA ASN A 179 29.40 23.92 -18.43
C ASN A 179 30.65 23.93 -17.55
N SER A 180 31.79 23.60 -18.15
CA SER A 180 33.09 23.66 -17.51
C SER A 180 33.49 25.10 -17.17
N GLU A 181 34.45 25.24 -16.26
CA GLU A 181 35.04 26.51 -15.82
C GLU A 181 34.04 27.49 -15.19
N LYS A 182 32.93 26.98 -14.66
CA LYS A 182 31.90 27.77 -13.98
C LYS A 182 31.70 27.35 -12.51
N ARG A 183 31.28 28.32 -11.71
CA ARG A 183 30.82 28.10 -10.32
C ARG A 183 29.33 27.82 -10.32
N TYR A 184 28.93 26.76 -9.61
CA TYR A 184 27.54 26.38 -9.44
C TYR A 184 27.15 26.41 -7.97
N TRP A 185 25.94 26.86 -7.69
CA TRP A 185 25.25 26.77 -6.41
C TRP A 185 24.26 25.62 -6.48
N LEU A 186 24.22 24.78 -5.45
CA LEU A 186 23.37 23.60 -5.41
C LEU A 186 22.53 23.61 -4.14
N ARG A 187 21.24 23.28 -4.28
CA ARG A 187 20.34 23.05 -3.14
C ARG A 187 19.56 21.75 -3.33
N ALA A 188 19.18 21.13 -2.22
CA ALA A 188 18.44 19.87 -2.21
C ALA A 188 17.13 20.01 -1.43
N CYS A 189 16.06 19.38 -1.89
CA CYS A 189 14.77 19.26 -1.20
C CYS A 189 14.47 17.78 -0.93
N PRO A 190 14.14 17.37 0.30
CA PRO A 190 13.83 15.99 0.59
C PRO A 190 12.42 15.64 0.11
N LEU A 191 12.30 14.51 -0.59
CA LEU A 191 11.05 13.96 -1.09
C LEU A 191 10.74 12.64 -0.41
N GLY A 192 9.61 12.58 0.28
CA GLY A 192 9.09 11.39 0.93
C GLY A 192 7.96 10.73 0.15
N THR A 193 7.37 9.70 0.76
CA THR A 193 6.15 9.08 0.23
C THR A 193 4.96 10.05 0.32
N HIS A 194 3.93 9.83 -0.50
CA HIS A 194 2.68 10.62 -0.46
C HIS A 194 2.86 12.12 -0.75
N ARG A 195 3.77 12.47 -1.66
CA ARG A 195 4.08 13.87 -2.06
C ARG A 195 4.52 14.74 -0.87
N ARG A 196 5.07 14.13 0.19
CA ARG A 196 5.69 14.89 1.28
C ARG A 196 6.98 15.51 0.76
N THR A 197 7.10 16.81 0.94
CA THR A 197 8.30 17.59 0.65
C THR A 197 8.76 18.26 1.95
N GLY A 198 10.06 18.46 2.09
CA GLY A 198 10.61 19.33 3.13
C GLY A 198 11.22 20.59 2.53
N ASP A 199 11.81 21.40 3.37
CA ASP A 199 12.45 22.64 2.94
C ASP A 199 13.75 22.39 2.17
N TRP A 200 14.06 23.32 1.27
CA TRP A 200 15.33 23.36 0.56
C TRP A 200 16.50 23.52 1.54
N SER A 201 17.59 22.80 1.29
CA SER A 201 18.85 22.94 2.01
C SER A 201 19.44 24.34 1.83
N GLU A 202 20.40 24.69 2.68
CA GLU A 202 21.29 25.81 2.37
C GLU A 202 22.04 25.53 1.04
N PRO A 203 22.21 26.55 0.18
CA PRO A 203 23.01 26.44 -1.02
C PRO A 203 24.47 26.10 -0.73
N VAL A 204 25.04 25.18 -1.50
CA VAL A 204 26.47 24.84 -1.44
C VAL A 204 27.11 25.10 -2.79
N THR A 205 28.31 25.65 -2.81
CA THR A 205 29.01 26.04 -4.05
C THR A 205 30.11 25.08 -4.45
N LEU A 206 30.22 24.78 -5.74
CA LEU A 206 31.38 24.06 -6.31
C LEU A 206 31.79 24.68 -7.65
N PHE A 207 33.10 24.77 -7.88
CA PHE A 207 33.67 25.12 -9.18
C PHE A 207 33.92 23.87 -10.03
N VAL A 208 33.30 23.82 -11.21
CA VAL A 208 33.41 22.73 -12.18
C VAL A 208 34.55 23.02 -13.15
N LEU A 209 35.36 22.00 -13.46
CA LEU A 209 36.40 22.04 -14.48
C LEU A 209 35.98 21.24 -15.73
#